data_AF-A0A8F5VMG5-F1
#
_entry.id   AF-A0A8F5VMG5-F1
#
_cell.length_a   1.000
_cell.length_b   1.000
_cell.length_c   1.000
_cell.angle_alpha   90.00
_cell.angle_beta   90.00
_cell.angle_gamma   90.00
#
_symmetry.space_group_name_H-M   'P 1'
#
loop_
_entity.id
_entity.type
_entity.pdbx_description
1 polymer ?
#
loop_
_entity_poly.entity_id
_entity_poly.type
_entity_poly.pdbx_seq_one_letter_code
_entity_poly.pdbx_strand_id
1 'polypeptide(L)'
;MPDTEITDIKETSSDIVGLLYNGTVDTKGSLSVLSYSGTSYTVPGNTPIGILQILQEAGTINKLSIGDELMEKKGILLLDGIGNLSFGDEAGWYVKVNGERLEDVVLSETMGLNRYLLNEGDVVLFILGDPKGMVSESKAYLTVTVGEIHEVLAEPVSTNQGNETVKPEQDTLNVTTNEDLPKLNEKTVEEIEKESSPDESDTKSSNTSSTGDQEILYSGSFSLPSGIVNITTTGGDYEIDGDTPLGLLKKLMDDDKISDVSVSDKSMRKGGILFLEGINDYHFSGDKTWFVLVNNILLKDYLYPDTDGLNVYGLKTGDEVGFYFGEPARPAEDAEAKLIITIE
;
A
#
# COMPACT_ATOMS: atom_id res chain seq x y z
N MET A 1 -62.53 -2.84 7.75
CA MET A 1 -61.30 -2.68 6.94
C MET A 1 -60.17 -3.15 7.81
N PRO A 2 -59.31 -4.08 7.36
CA PRO A 2 -58.23 -4.55 8.20
C PRO A 2 -57.13 -3.49 8.26
N ASP A 3 -56.63 -3.25 9.47
CA ASP A 3 -55.46 -2.42 9.75
C ASP A 3 -54.26 -2.97 8.96
N THR A 4 -53.67 -2.11 8.14
CA THR A 4 -52.39 -2.43 7.50
C THR A 4 -51.31 -1.97 8.48
N GLU A 5 -50.69 -2.91 9.18
CA GLU A 5 -49.43 -2.66 9.87
C GLU A 5 -48.43 -2.14 8.85
N ILE A 6 -48.08 -0.85 8.95
CA ILE A 6 -46.88 -0.33 8.33
C ILE A 6 -45.74 -0.96 9.13
N THR A 7 -45.18 -2.03 8.59
CA THR A 7 -43.89 -2.53 9.01
C THR A 7 -42.88 -1.44 8.65
N ASP A 8 -42.43 -0.72 9.67
CA ASP A 8 -41.27 0.15 9.60
C ASP A 8 -40.10 -0.73 9.20
N ILE A 9 -39.78 -0.72 7.91
CA ILE A 9 -38.56 -1.32 7.40
C ILE A 9 -37.45 -0.42 7.92
N LYS A 10 -36.92 -0.77 9.08
CA LYS A 10 -35.67 -0.21 9.57
C LYS A 10 -34.63 -0.58 8.51
N GLU A 11 -34.33 0.36 7.61
CA GLU A 11 -33.15 0.29 6.75
C GLU A 11 -31.93 0.20 7.66
N THR A 12 -31.53 -1.03 7.99
CA THR A 12 -30.20 -1.31 8.51
C THR A 12 -29.25 -1.29 7.33
N SER A 13 -28.95 -0.09 6.82
CA SER A 13 -27.78 0.10 5.96
C SER A 13 -26.58 0.09 6.89
N SER A 14 -25.96 -1.08 7.05
CA SER A 14 -24.62 -1.16 7.64
C SER A 14 -23.64 -0.56 6.64
N ASP A 15 -23.57 0.76 6.57
CA ASP A 15 -22.62 1.48 5.72
C ASP A 15 -21.21 1.38 6.35
N ILE A 16 -20.63 0.18 6.31
CA ILE A 16 -19.19 0.02 6.46
C ILE A 16 -18.60 0.56 5.15
N VAL A 17 -17.99 1.74 5.22
CA VAL A 17 -17.17 2.25 4.12
C VAL A 17 -15.74 1.74 4.38
N GLY A 18 -15.10 1.15 3.38
CA GLY A 18 -13.76 0.60 3.55
C GLY A 18 -12.66 1.67 3.51
N LEU A 19 -11.49 1.25 3.03
CA LEU A 19 -10.39 2.14 2.67
C LEU A 19 -10.85 3.23 1.69
N LEU A 20 -10.64 4.49 2.08
CA LEU A 20 -10.94 5.69 1.28
C LEU A 20 -9.75 6.13 0.44
N TYR A 21 -8.52 5.88 0.90
CA TYR A 21 -7.28 6.27 0.24
C TYR A 21 -6.09 5.52 0.84
N ASN A 22 -5.19 4.99 0.01
CA ASN A 22 -3.84 4.60 0.42
C ASN A 22 -2.86 5.29 -0.54
N GLY A 23 -1.71 5.79 -0.12
CA GLY A 23 -0.77 6.37 -1.08
C GLY A 23 0.26 7.31 -0.47
N THR A 24 1.12 7.84 -1.34
CA THR A 24 2.20 8.74 -0.92
C THR A 24 1.85 10.20 -1.16
N VAL A 25 2.17 11.07 -0.22
CA VAL A 25 2.00 12.53 -0.33
C VAL A 25 3.33 13.24 -0.13
N ASP A 26 3.70 14.08 -1.09
CA ASP A 26 4.80 15.05 -0.92
C ASP A 26 4.30 16.20 -0.03
N THR A 27 4.91 16.34 1.14
CA THR A 27 4.49 17.32 2.14
C THR A 27 5.48 18.49 2.18
N LYS A 28 5.15 19.57 1.46
CA LYS A 28 5.99 20.78 1.41
C LYS A 28 5.22 22.04 1.81
N GLY A 29 5.93 22.93 2.50
CA GLY A 29 5.44 24.27 2.82
C GLY A 29 4.35 24.31 3.88
N SER A 30 3.52 25.36 3.81
CA SER A 30 2.37 25.57 4.69
C SER A 30 1.13 25.79 3.85
N LEU A 31 0.00 25.30 4.35
CA LEU A 31 -1.26 25.23 3.65
C LEU A 31 -2.31 26.06 4.39
N SER A 32 -3.33 26.51 3.65
CA SER A 32 -4.48 27.21 4.21
C SER A 32 -5.62 26.21 4.40
N VAL A 33 -6.01 25.98 5.65
CA VAL A 33 -7.10 25.08 6.03
C VAL A 33 -8.29 25.91 6.48
N LEU A 34 -9.45 25.70 5.85
CA LEU A 34 -10.70 26.38 6.21
C LEU A 34 -11.48 25.54 7.24
N SER A 35 -11.73 26.10 8.43
CA SER A 35 -12.57 25.45 9.44
C SER A 35 -14.06 25.61 9.13
N TYR A 36 -14.88 24.80 9.80
CA TYR A 36 -16.34 24.91 9.74
C TYR A 36 -16.86 26.28 10.19
N SER A 37 -16.16 26.98 11.10
CA SER A 37 -16.53 28.34 11.52
C SER A 37 -16.30 29.40 10.42
N GLY A 38 -15.66 29.02 9.31
CA GLY A 38 -15.27 29.92 8.22
C GLY A 38 -13.92 30.60 8.43
N THR A 39 -13.18 30.21 9.48
CA THR A 39 -11.84 30.75 9.76
C THR A 39 -10.78 29.98 8.99
N SER A 40 -9.82 30.71 8.41
CA SER A 40 -8.68 30.11 7.71
C SER A 40 -7.47 30.05 8.64
N TYR A 41 -6.86 28.87 8.73
CA TYR A 41 -5.69 28.59 9.55
C TYR A 41 -4.51 28.16 8.68
N THR A 42 -3.32 28.64 9.00
CA THR A 42 -2.08 28.17 8.37
C THR A 42 -1.56 26.95 9.11
N VAL A 43 -1.42 25.83 8.38
CA VAL A 43 -1.00 24.55 8.93
C VAL A 43 0.22 24.04 8.14
N PRO A 44 1.26 23.48 8.77
CA PRO A 44 2.37 22.87 8.03
C PRO A 44 1.89 21.68 7.18
N GLY A 45 2.39 21.56 5.96
CA GLY A 45 2.00 20.49 5.04
C GLY A 45 2.33 19.09 5.55
N ASN A 46 3.40 18.96 6.34
CA ASN A 46 3.84 17.70 6.96
C ASN A 46 3.19 17.45 8.33
N THR A 47 1.89 17.72 8.45
CA THR A 47 1.08 17.34 9.62
C THR A 47 -0.10 16.49 9.16
N PRO A 48 -0.74 15.69 10.02
CA PRO A 48 -1.93 14.94 9.63
C PRO A 48 -3.02 15.80 8.95
N ILE A 49 -3.34 16.98 9.49
CA ILE A 49 -4.29 17.90 8.83
C ILE A 49 -3.72 18.47 7.52
N GLY A 50 -2.42 18.78 7.48
CA GLY A 50 -1.75 19.25 6.27
C GLY A 50 -1.85 18.23 5.13
N ILE A 51 -1.62 16.96 5.41
CA ILE A 51 -1.77 15.85 4.45
C ILE A 51 -3.19 15.81 3.88
N LEU A 52 -4.21 15.84 4.75
CA LEU A 52 -5.59 15.79 4.29
C LEU A 52 -5.94 17.02 3.43
N GLN A 53 -5.38 18.19 3.74
CA GLN A 53 -5.55 19.38 2.91
C GLN A 53 -4.92 19.20 1.52
N ILE A 54 -3.73 18.61 1.42
CA ILE A 54 -3.09 18.28 0.13
C ILE A 54 -3.97 17.32 -0.68
N LEU A 55 -4.47 16.26 -0.03
CA LEU A 55 -5.37 15.30 -0.67
C LEU A 55 -6.66 15.96 -1.15
N GLN A 56 -7.17 16.96 -0.43
CA GLN A 56 -8.35 17.71 -0.87
C GLN A 56 -8.03 18.59 -2.09
N GLU A 57 -6.91 19.31 -2.07
CA GLU A 57 -6.48 20.18 -3.18
C GLU A 57 -6.19 19.39 -4.45
N ALA A 58 -5.69 18.17 -4.31
CA ALA A 58 -5.52 17.21 -5.41
C ALA A 58 -6.84 16.60 -5.91
N GLY A 59 -7.96 16.83 -5.21
CA GLY A 59 -9.26 16.25 -5.53
C GLY A 59 -9.42 14.78 -5.12
N THR A 60 -8.42 14.21 -4.42
CA THR A 60 -8.44 12.83 -3.91
C THR A 60 -9.53 12.64 -2.85
N ILE A 61 -9.67 13.61 -1.95
CA ILE A 61 -10.83 13.70 -1.06
C ILE A 61 -11.71 14.86 -1.49
N ASN A 62 -13.01 14.61 -1.61
CA ASN A 62 -13.97 15.60 -2.13
C ASN A 62 -14.36 16.68 -1.12
N LYS A 63 -14.13 16.47 0.18
CA LYS A 63 -14.39 17.44 1.25
C LYS A 63 -13.62 17.07 2.52
N LEU A 64 -13.09 18.06 3.20
CA LEU A 64 -12.53 17.99 4.54
C LEU A 64 -13.36 18.87 5.46
N SER A 65 -13.76 18.35 6.62
CA SER A 65 -14.50 19.08 7.65
C SER A 65 -13.61 19.21 8.88
N ILE A 66 -13.25 20.45 9.21
CA ILE A 66 -12.30 20.78 10.28
C ILE A 66 -12.97 21.61 11.37
N GLY A 67 -12.92 21.10 12.59
CA GLY A 67 -13.37 21.79 13.80
C GLY A 67 -12.26 22.68 14.36
N ASP A 68 -12.65 23.84 14.88
CA ASP A 68 -11.74 24.81 15.53
C ASP A 68 -12.18 25.21 16.95
N GLU A 69 -13.10 24.45 17.55
CA GLU A 69 -13.60 24.68 18.91
C GLU A 69 -12.54 24.48 20.00
N LEU A 70 -11.49 23.72 19.72
CA LEU A 70 -10.35 23.53 20.62
C LEU A 70 -9.18 24.48 20.30
N MET A 71 -9.34 25.35 19.30
CA MET A 71 -8.25 26.19 18.82
C MET A 71 -7.80 27.21 19.87
N GLU A 72 -8.74 27.91 20.52
CA GLU A 72 -8.43 28.90 21.55
C GLU A 72 -7.82 28.28 22.82
N LYS A 73 -8.30 27.08 23.20
CA LYS A 73 -7.94 26.46 24.49
C LYS A 73 -6.72 25.56 24.43
N LYS A 74 -6.55 24.85 23.32
CA LYS A 74 -5.57 23.78 23.15
C LYS A 74 -4.68 23.97 21.94
N GLY A 75 -4.96 24.98 21.11
CA GLY A 75 -4.12 25.24 19.95
C GLY A 75 -4.21 24.16 18.88
N ILE A 76 -5.27 23.34 18.86
CA ILE A 76 -5.47 22.26 17.89
C ILE A 76 -6.74 22.40 17.05
N LEU A 77 -6.66 21.90 15.83
CA LEU A 77 -7.79 21.67 14.93
C LEU A 77 -8.23 20.21 15.05
N LEU A 78 -9.54 19.97 14.90
CA LEU A 78 -10.13 18.64 14.95
C LEU A 78 -10.49 18.13 13.55
N LEU A 79 -10.33 16.82 13.35
CA LEU A 79 -10.80 16.13 12.17
C LEU A 79 -12.24 15.67 12.38
N ASP A 80 -13.19 16.46 11.88
CA ASP A 80 -14.61 16.19 12.08
C ASP A 80 -15.19 15.32 10.96
N GLY A 81 -14.59 15.36 9.77
CA GLY A 81 -15.09 14.55 8.67
C GLY A 81 -14.27 14.59 7.39
N ILE A 82 -14.40 13.51 6.61
CA ILE A 82 -13.84 13.35 5.27
C ILE A 82 -14.98 12.93 4.33
N GLY A 83 -15.19 13.71 3.28
CA GLY A 83 -16.30 13.55 2.34
C GLY A 83 -17.67 13.72 3.01
N ASN A 84 -18.49 12.68 2.91
CA ASN A 84 -19.79 12.58 3.58
C ASN A 84 -19.72 11.87 4.95
N LEU A 85 -18.52 11.46 5.37
CA LEU A 85 -18.30 10.72 6.61
C LEU A 85 -17.90 11.69 7.71
N SER A 86 -18.72 11.75 8.76
CA SER A 86 -18.54 12.66 9.89
C SER A 86 -18.47 11.89 11.21
N PHE A 87 -17.88 12.53 12.22
CA PHE A 87 -17.93 12.03 13.59
C PHE A 87 -19.39 11.92 14.07
N GLY A 88 -19.69 10.89 14.84
CA GLY A 88 -21.03 10.66 15.43
C GLY A 88 -20.93 9.99 16.80
N ASP A 89 -22.09 9.71 17.41
CA ASP A 89 -22.19 9.29 18.82
C ASP A 89 -21.45 7.98 19.16
N GLU A 90 -21.14 7.14 18.18
CA GLU A 90 -20.48 5.83 18.36
C GLU A 90 -19.14 5.69 17.61
N ALA A 91 -18.72 6.68 16.81
CA ALA A 91 -17.48 6.61 16.04
C ALA A 91 -16.91 8.00 15.76
N GLY A 92 -15.62 8.19 16.03
CA GLY A 92 -14.87 9.41 15.72
C GLY A 92 -13.67 9.10 14.83
N TRP A 93 -13.13 10.14 14.20
CA TRP A 93 -11.84 10.02 13.53
C TRP A 93 -10.73 9.95 14.57
N TYR A 94 -9.84 8.97 14.42
CA TYR A 94 -8.57 8.91 15.15
C TYR A 94 -7.43 8.65 14.19
N VAL A 95 -6.22 9.03 14.59
CA VAL A 95 -5.04 8.96 13.73
C VAL A 95 -3.99 8.09 14.40
N LYS A 96 -3.39 7.19 13.63
CA LYS A 96 -2.15 6.50 13.98
C LYS A 96 -1.02 7.00 13.10
N VAL A 97 0.17 7.15 13.66
CA VAL A 97 1.40 7.38 12.91
C VAL A 97 2.35 6.23 13.23
N ASN A 98 2.80 5.52 12.19
CA ASN A 98 3.67 4.33 12.32
C ASN A 98 3.11 3.31 13.34
N GLY A 99 1.81 3.05 13.27
CA GLY A 99 1.09 2.14 14.16
C GLY A 99 0.70 2.73 15.54
N GLU A 100 1.33 3.82 15.98
CA GLU A 100 1.04 4.45 17.26
C GLU A 100 -0.11 5.45 17.16
N ARG A 101 -1.13 5.31 18.02
CA ARG A 101 -2.26 6.24 18.06
C ARG A 101 -1.83 7.59 18.64
N LEU A 102 -2.17 8.67 17.94
CA LEU A 102 -2.04 10.02 18.46
C LEU A 102 -3.13 10.29 19.50
N GLU A 103 -2.71 10.72 20.69
CA GLU A 103 -3.58 11.26 21.75
C GLU A 103 -3.75 12.77 21.51
N ASP A 104 -4.24 13.14 20.33
CA ASP A 104 -4.27 14.49 19.77
C ASP A 104 -5.00 15.53 20.63
N VAL A 105 -6.08 15.14 21.32
CA VAL A 105 -6.81 16.04 22.23
C VAL A 105 -6.14 16.14 23.60
N VAL A 106 -5.60 15.04 24.12
CA VAL A 106 -5.04 14.95 25.47
C VAL A 106 -3.63 15.55 25.51
N LEU A 107 -2.80 15.17 24.55
CA LEU A 107 -1.42 15.62 24.36
C LEU A 107 -1.33 16.67 23.25
N SER A 108 -2.25 17.62 23.24
CA SER A 108 -2.48 18.57 22.14
C SER A 108 -1.27 19.42 21.74
N GLU A 109 -0.38 19.73 22.68
CA GLU A 109 0.83 20.50 22.39
C GLU A 109 1.85 19.73 21.53
N THR A 110 1.84 18.40 21.59
CA THR A 110 2.82 17.53 20.91
C THR A 110 2.19 16.62 19.85
N MET A 111 0.93 16.20 20.04
CA MET A 111 0.21 15.24 19.20
C MET A 111 -1.01 15.81 18.48
N GLY A 112 -1.28 17.11 18.62
CA GLY A 112 -2.37 17.75 17.88
C GLY A 112 -2.22 17.57 16.37
N LEU A 113 -3.31 17.25 15.67
CA LEU A 113 -3.26 16.85 14.26
C LEU A 113 -2.75 17.93 13.29
N ASN A 114 -2.81 19.20 13.68
CA ASN A 114 -2.24 20.35 12.94
C ASN A 114 -0.84 20.76 13.46
N ARG A 115 -0.25 19.99 14.38
CA ARG A 115 1.02 20.28 15.06
C ARG A 115 2.02 19.15 15.01
N TYR A 116 1.56 17.90 15.05
CA TYR A 116 2.41 16.72 15.00
C TYR A 116 3.13 16.69 13.65
N LEU A 117 4.45 16.90 13.69
CA LEU A 117 5.28 16.93 12.50
C LEU A 117 5.63 15.51 12.07
N LEU A 118 5.39 15.26 10.80
CA LEU A 118 5.70 14.00 10.14
C LEU A 118 7.01 14.14 9.39
N ASN A 119 7.75 13.04 9.36
CA ASN A 119 8.97 12.87 8.61
C ASN A 119 8.69 12.09 7.33
N GLU A 120 9.59 12.22 6.35
CA GLU A 120 9.60 11.33 5.19
C GLU A 120 9.68 9.87 5.65
N GLY A 121 8.87 9.02 5.02
CA GLY A 121 8.65 7.64 5.41
C GLY A 121 7.55 7.45 6.46
N ASP A 122 7.00 8.46 7.13
CA ASP A 122 5.94 8.20 8.11
C ASP A 122 4.65 7.68 7.44
N VAL A 123 4.04 6.63 8.00
CA VAL A 123 2.70 6.15 7.64
C VAL A 123 1.67 6.75 8.57
N VAL A 124 0.73 7.50 8.02
CA VAL A 124 -0.39 8.08 8.73
C VAL A 124 -1.66 7.34 8.37
N LEU A 125 -2.29 6.73 9.36
CA LEU A 125 -3.54 6.00 9.23
C LEU A 125 -4.66 6.78 9.93
N PHE A 126 -5.55 7.37 9.14
CA PHE A 126 -6.78 8.02 9.60
C PHE A 126 -7.90 7.01 9.63
N ILE A 127 -8.61 6.86 10.74
CA ILE A 127 -9.63 5.82 10.90
C ILE A 127 -10.89 6.43 11.49
N LEU A 128 -12.04 6.15 10.87
CA LEU A 128 -13.35 6.43 11.43
C LEU A 128 -13.90 5.15 12.07
N GLY A 129 -13.91 5.07 13.39
CA GLY A 129 -14.37 3.86 14.08
C GLY A 129 -14.15 3.90 15.59
N ASP A 130 -14.19 2.72 16.21
CA ASP A 130 -13.77 2.57 17.60
C ASP A 130 -12.23 2.62 17.67
N PRO A 131 -11.63 3.57 18.40
CA PRO A 131 -10.17 3.62 18.59
C PRO A 131 -9.58 2.43 19.34
N LYS A 132 -10.41 1.59 19.99
CA LYS A 132 -10.02 0.34 20.65
C LYS A 132 -10.33 -0.92 19.84
N GLY A 133 -11.08 -0.78 18.73
CA GLY A 133 -11.48 -1.88 17.87
C GLY A 133 -10.43 -2.21 16.80
N MET A 134 -10.70 -3.24 16.00
CA MET A 134 -9.85 -3.55 14.84
C MET A 134 -10.11 -2.56 13.70
N VAL A 135 -9.10 -2.25 12.88
CA VAL A 135 -9.29 -1.39 11.69
C VAL A 135 -10.22 -2.05 10.68
N SER A 136 -10.25 -3.38 10.59
CA SER A 136 -11.20 -4.14 9.79
C SER A 136 -12.67 -3.93 10.18
N GLU A 137 -12.92 -3.48 11.42
CA GLU A 137 -14.24 -3.14 11.95
C GLU A 137 -14.56 -1.63 11.81
N SER A 138 -13.62 -0.84 11.28
CA SER A 138 -13.81 0.60 11.10
C SER A 138 -14.83 0.89 9.99
N LYS A 139 -15.50 2.04 10.13
CA LYS A 139 -16.44 2.56 9.14
C LYS A 139 -15.76 3.20 7.94
N ALA A 140 -14.48 3.53 8.04
CA ALA A 140 -13.61 4.02 6.96
C ALA A 140 -12.19 4.20 7.47
N TYR A 141 -11.21 4.14 6.55
CA TYR A 141 -9.83 4.53 6.87
C TYR A 141 -9.08 5.10 5.66
N LEU A 142 -8.05 5.91 5.90
CA LEU A 142 -7.08 6.38 4.90
C LEU A 142 -5.68 6.07 5.40
N THR A 143 -4.82 5.51 4.57
CA THR A 143 -3.40 5.35 4.84
C THR A 143 -2.61 6.33 3.97
N VAL A 144 -1.66 7.04 4.54
CA VAL A 144 -0.82 7.99 3.78
C VAL A 144 0.62 7.84 4.18
N THR A 145 1.49 7.53 3.23
CA THR A 145 2.94 7.57 3.43
C THR A 145 3.46 8.97 3.07
N VAL A 146 4.26 9.56 3.93
CA VAL A 146 4.93 10.84 3.62
C VAL A 146 6.15 10.58 2.77
N GLY A 147 6.32 11.25 1.63
CA GLY A 147 7.53 11.13 0.83
C GLY A 147 7.47 11.80 -0.53
N GLU A 148 8.62 11.94 -1.19
CA GLU A 148 8.67 12.55 -2.51
C GLU A 148 7.98 11.68 -3.57
N ILE A 149 7.16 12.32 -4.39
CA ILE A 149 6.54 11.69 -5.56
C ILE A 149 7.51 11.90 -6.73
N HIS A 150 8.37 10.92 -7.01
CA HIS A 150 9.15 10.94 -8.26
C HIS A 150 8.22 10.64 -9.45
N GLU A 151 7.87 11.65 -10.23
CA GLU A 151 7.34 11.46 -11.58
C GLU A 151 8.46 10.88 -12.45
N VAL A 152 8.34 9.61 -12.83
CA VAL A 152 9.15 9.04 -13.91
C VAL A 152 8.66 9.68 -15.21
N LEU A 153 9.31 10.76 -15.62
CA LEU A 153 9.17 11.30 -16.97
C LEU A 153 9.63 10.22 -17.94
N ALA A 154 8.69 9.60 -18.66
CA ALA A 154 9.00 8.67 -19.73
C ALA A 154 9.94 9.35 -20.72
N GLU A 155 11.16 8.82 -20.86
CA GLU A 155 12.09 9.30 -21.88
C GLU A 155 11.43 9.13 -23.26
N PRO A 156 11.47 10.15 -24.14
CA PRO A 156 10.90 10.05 -25.46
C PRO A 156 11.62 8.95 -26.25
N VAL A 157 10.88 7.89 -26.58
CA VAL A 157 11.34 6.80 -27.45
C VAL A 157 11.80 7.41 -28.78
N SER A 158 13.11 7.45 -28.99
CA SER A 158 13.70 7.82 -30.28
C SER A 158 13.43 6.70 -31.27
N THR A 159 12.54 6.98 -32.23
CA THR A 159 12.27 6.12 -33.37
C THR A 159 13.46 6.16 -34.32
N ASN A 160 14.27 5.10 -34.33
CA ASN A 160 15.28 4.89 -35.34
C ASN A 160 14.63 4.42 -36.66
N GLN A 161 14.64 5.26 -37.68
CA GLN A 161 14.64 4.86 -39.09
C GLN A 161 15.66 5.69 -39.86
N GLY A 162 16.58 5.04 -40.57
CA GLY A 162 17.38 5.69 -41.60
C GLY A 162 18.79 5.15 -41.74
N ASN A 163 18.90 4.06 -42.51
CA ASN A 163 20.15 3.49 -43.04
C ASN A 163 20.93 4.53 -43.87
N GLU A 164 22.24 4.67 -43.68
CA GLU A 164 23.21 4.82 -44.78
C GLU A 164 24.65 4.50 -44.34
N THR A 165 25.36 3.79 -45.21
CA THR A 165 26.69 3.20 -45.03
C THR A 165 27.76 4.12 -45.62
N VAL A 166 28.98 4.22 -45.03
CA VAL A 166 30.32 4.06 -45.67
C VAL A 166 31.47 4.49 -44.70
N LYS A 167 32.19 3.47 -44.20
CA LYS A 167 33.66 3.25 -44.03
C LYS A 167 34.63 4.27 -43.36
N PRO A 168 35.82 3.79 -42.90
CA PRO A 168 36.41 4.16 -41.61
C PRO A 168 37.62 5.09 -41.74
N GLU A 169 37.91 5.84 -40.69
CA GLU A 169 39.26 6.37 -40.45
C GLU A 169 39.74 5.91 -39.08
N GLN A 170 40.82 5.14 -39.13
CA GLN A 170 41.73 4.94 -38.00
C GLN A 170 42.38 6.28 -37.72
N ASP A 171 42.41 6.70 -36.46
CA ASP A 171 43.60 7.35 -35.97
C ASP A 171 44.01 6.85 -34.59
N THR A 172 45.31 6.86 -34.42
CA THR A 172 46.11 5.98 -33.59
C THR A 172 46.35 6.52 -32.17
N LEU A 173 46.50 5.57 -31.25
CA LEU A 173 47.45 5.54 -30.12
C LEU A 173 47.43 6.70 -29.10
N ASN A 174 47.14 6.36 -27.83
CA ASN A 174 48.26 6.20 -26.89
C ASN A 174 47.88 5.40 -25.64
N VAL A 175 48.63 4.31 -25.47
CA VAL A 175 48.82 3.56 -24.23
C VAL A 175 49.65 4.42 -23.28
N THR A 176 49.27 4.48 -22.01
CA THR A 176 50.26 4.54 -20.94
C THR A 176 49.75 3.71 -19.76
N THR A 177 50.40 2.55 -19.60
CA THR A 177 50.37 1.65 -18.44
C THR A 177 50.98 2.31 -17.21
N ASN A 178 50.49 1.93 -16.03
CA ASN A 178 51.25 1.45 -14.85
C ASN A 178 50.20 1.17 -13.76
N GLU A 179 49.89 -0.10 -13.49
CA GLU A 179 50.47 -0.89 -12.38
C GLU A 179 50.21 -0.25 -11.01
N ASP A 180 49.18 -0.73 -10.30
CA ASP A 180 49.39 -1.47 -9.05
C ASP A 180 48.06 -2.06 -8.53
N LEU A 181 48.01 -3.40 -8.45
CA LEU A 181 47.16 -4.14 -7.51
C LEU A 181 47.96 -4.37 -6.22
N PRO A 182 47.27 -4.62 -5.11
CA PRO A 182 47.50 -5.94 -4.52
C PRO A 182 46.21 -6.74 -4.31
N LYS A 183 46.38 -8.06 -4.50
CA LYS A 183 45.42 -9.15 -4.33
C LYS A 183 45.33 -9.60 -2.85
N LEU A 184 44.38 -10.53 -2.66
CA LEU A 184 44.31 -11.64 -1.69
C LEU A 184 43.58 -11.31 -0.36
N ASN A 185 42.59 -12.08 0.09
CA ASN A 185 42.57 -13.55 0.18
C ASN A 185 41.19 -14.20 -0.02
N GLU A 186 41.19 -15.23 -0.87
CA GLU A 186 40.31 -16.40 -0.75
C GLU A 186 40.79 -17.27 0.43
N LYS A 187 39.85 -17.90 1.13
CA LYS A 187 40.14 -19.11 1.91
C LYS A 187 39.00 -20.11 1.74
N THR A 188 39.38 -21.32 1.40
CA THR A 188 38.53 -22.39 0.88
C THR A 188 38.34 -23.51 1.93
N VAL A 189 37.20 -24.20 1.82
CA VAL A 189 36.80 -25.57 2.20
C VAL A 189 36.71 -25.94 3.69
N GLU A 190 35.52 -26.42 4.11
CA GLU A 190 35.38 -27.82 4.57
C GLU A 190 33.96 -28.35 4.36
N GLU A 191 33.94 -29.59 3.88
CA GLU A 191 32.87 -30.41 3.31
C GLU A 191 32.53 -31.49 4.35
N ILE A 192 31.26 -31.71 4.67
CA ILE A 192 30.80 -32.97 5.31
C ILE A 192 29.47 -33.38 4.66
N GLU A 193 29.55 -34.33 3.74
CA GLU A 193 28.42 -35.18 3.35
C GLU A 193 28.08 -36.16 4.48
N LYS A 194 26.78 -36.43 4.66
CA LYS A 194 26.30 -37.75 5.07
C LYS A 194 24.86 -37.95 4.64
N GLU A 195 24.69 -38.83 3.65
CA GLU A 195 23.42 -39.42 3.24
C GLU A 195 22.78 -40.25 4.36
N SER A 196 21.46 -40.14 4.51
CA SER A 196 20.55 -41.27 4.71
C SER A 196 19.10 -40.83 4.53
N SER A 197 18.37 -41.56 3.68
CA SER A 197 16.93 -41.49 3.38
C SER A 197 16.32 -42.87 3.71
N PRO A 198 14.98 -43.09 3.74
CA PRO A 198 13.85 -42.25 4.13
C PRO A 198 13.01 -42.91 5.26
N ASP A 199 12.11 -42.15 5.92
CA ASP A 199 10.83 -42.74 6.37
C ASP A 199 9.74 -41.66 6.50
N GLU A 200 8.55 -41.99 6.03
CA GLU A 200 7.33 -41.18 6.06
C GLU A 200 6.81 -41.02 7.50
N SER A 201 6.47 -39.80 7.91
CA SER A 201 5.30 -39.57 8.77
C SER A 201 4.91 -38.10 8.80
N ASP A 202 3.64 -37.85 8.48
CA ASP A 202 2.92 -36.60 8.67
C ASP A 202 3.30 -35.87 9.96
N THR A 203 3.73 -34.61 9.86
CA THR A 203 3.60 -33.68 10.97
C THR A 203 3.44 -32.25 10.45
N LYS A 204 2.21 -31.76 10.55
CA LYS A 204 1.84 -30.34 10.52
C LYS A 204 2.67 -29.61 11.58
N SER A 205 3.72 -28.91 11.16
CA SER A 205 4.56 -28.10 12.06
C SER A 205 4.10 -26.64 11.97
N SER A 206 3.39 -26.18 13.00
CA SER A 206 3.30 -24.75 13.28
C SER A 206 4.67 -24.29 13.77
N ASN A 207 5.37 -23.48 12.98
CA ASN A 207 6.57 -22.79 13.45
C ASN A 207 6.20 -21.36 13.83
N THR A 208 5.88 -21.17 15.11
CA THR A 208 6.09 -19.87 15.77
C THR A 208 7.56 -19.83 16.19
N SER A 209 8.38 -19.04 15.48
CA SER A 209 9.66 -18.57 16.01
C SER A 209 9.89 -17.11 15.67
N SER A 210 9.80 -16.28 16.71
CA SER A 210 10.19 -14.88 16.70
C SER A 210 11.72 -14.75 16.60
N THR A 211 12.22 -14.30 15.45
CA THR A 211 13.43 -13.47 15.27
C THR A 211 13.50 -13.07 13.80
N GLY A 212 13.25 -11.78 13.49
CA GLY A 212 13.88 -10.97 12.42
C GLY A 212 13.89 -11.41 10.95
N ASP A 213 13.50 -12.63 10.59
CA ASP A 213 13.60 -13.12 9.21
C ASP A 213 12.22 -13.11 8.54
N GLN A 214 12.14 -12.44 7.40
CA GLN A 214 10.97 -12.36 6.54
C GLN A 214 10.54 -13.76 6.05
N GLU A 215 9.30 -14.16 6.32
CA GLU A 215 8.74 -15.43 5.84
C GLU A 215 8.58 -15.43 4.32
N ILE A 216 9.04 -16.49 3.65
CA ILE A 216 8.90 -16.65 2.20
C ILE A 216 7.73 -17.59 1.95
N LEU A 217 6.58 -17.04 1.56
CA LEU A 217 5.37 -17.82 1.24
C LEU A 217 5.49 -18.53 -0.11
N TYR A 218 6.16 -17.88 -1.07
CA TYR A 218 6.47 -18.45 -2.38
C TYR A 218 7.66 -17.75 -3.01
N SER A 219 8.54 -18.52 -3.66
CA SER A 219 9.58 -17.97 -4.52
C SER A 219 9.83 -18.88 -5.71
N GLY A 220 9.76 -18.34 -6.92
CA GLY A 220 10.01 -19.11 -8.14
C GLY A 220 9.53 -18.43 -9.42
N SER A 221 9.64 -19.17 -10.52
CA SER A 221 9.12 -18.72 -11.81
C SER A 221 7.67 -19.15 -12.01
N PHE A 222 6.90 -18.32 -12.72
CA PHE A 222 5.53 -18.62 -13.13
C PHE A 222 5.30 -18.12 -14.57
N SER A 223 4.62 -18.92 -15.40
CA SER A 223 4.30 -18.49 -16.76
C SER A 223 3.34 -17.31 -16.74
N LEU A 224 3.54 -16.32 -17.62
CA LEU A 224 2.62 -15.18 -17.74
C LEU A 224 1.18 -15.69 -17.88
N PRO A 225 0.29 -15.43 -16.90
CA PRO A 225 -1.05 -15.95 -16.99
C PRO A 225 -1.83 -15.20 -18.08
N SER A 226 -2.77 -15.89 -18.72
CA SER A 226 -3.52 -15.34 -19.85
C SER A 226 -5.01 -15.60 -19.71
N GLY A 227 -5.81 -14.82 -20.46
CA GLY A 227 -7.26 -14.90 -20.44
C GLY A 227 -7.88 -14.23 -19.22
N ILE A 228 -9.18 -14.44 -19.03
CA ILE A 228 -9.93 -13.86 -17.93
C ILE A 228 -9.96 -14.81 -16.74
N VAL A 229 -9.77 -14.29 -15.54
CA VAL A 229 -9.97 -15.00 -14.28
C VAL A 229 -11.09 -14.35 -13.46
N ASN A 230 -11.74 -15.15 -12.61
CA ASN A 230 -12.76 -14.67 -11.70
C ASN A 230 -12.18 -14.55 -10.28
N ILE A 231 -12.27 -13.36 -9.71
CA ILE A 231 -11.94 -13.05 -8.32
C ILE A 231 -13.23 -12.95 -7.51
N THR A 232 -13.39 -13.87 -6.56
CA THR A 232 -14.46 -13.80 -5.56
C THR A 232 -14.06 -12.85 -4.45
N THR A 233 -14.95 -11.92 -4.13
CA THR A 233 -14.75 -10.91 -3.07
C THR A 233 -15.87 -10.96 -2.04
N THR A 234 -15.75 -10.13 -1.00
CA THR A 234 -16.82 -9.94 0.00
C THR A 234 -18.15 -9.45 -0.57
N GLY A 235 -18.14 -8.72 -1.69
CA GLY A 235 -19.35 -8.11 -2.28
C GLY A 235 -19.81 -8.72 -3.62
N GLY A 236 -19.06 -9.67 -4.16
CA GLY A 236 -19.39 -10.37 -5.40
C GLY A 236 -18.18 -10.87 -6.18
N ASP A 237 -18.44 -11.42 -7.36
CA ASP A 237 -17.44 -11.94 -8.29
C ASP A 237 -17.06 -10.88 -9.34
N TYR A 238 -15.77 -10.79 -9.66
CA TYR A 238 -15.23 -9.85 -10.64
C TYR A 238 -14.35 -10.56 -11.67
N GLU A 239 -14.60 -10.28 -12.95
CA GLU A 239 -13.78 -10.75 -14.06
C GLU A 239 -12.63 -9.76 -14.30
N ILE A 240 -11.39 -10.25 -14.27
CA ILE A 240 -10.18 -9.46 -14.52
C ILE A 240 -9.23 -10.23 -15.45
N ASP A 241 -8.29 -9.52 -16.08
CA ASP A 241 -7.27 -10.16 -16.88
C ASP A 241 -6.28 -10.96 -16.00
N GLY A 242 -5.90 -12.13 -16.48
CA GLY A 242 -5.01 -13.06 -15.78
C GLY A 242 -3.58 -12.55 -15.65
N ASP A 243 -3.14 -11.67 -16.54
CA ASP A 243 -1.82 -11.03 -16.52
C ASP A 243 -1.76 -9.82 -15.57
N THR A 244 -2.65 -9.72 -14.59
CA THR A 244 -2.60 -8.71 -13.52
C THR A 244 -2.00 -9.29 -12.23
N PRO A 245 -1.50 -8.47 -11.28
CA PRO A 245 -1.06 -8.96 -9.97
C PRO A 245 -2.09 -9.84 -9.25
N LEU A 246 -3.38 -9.45 -9.23
CA LEU A 246 -4.43 -10.29 -8.64
C LEU A 246 -4.73 -11.53 -9.50
N GLY A 247 -4.62 -11.41 -10.82
CA GLY A 247 -4.75 -12.56 -11.72
C GLY A 247 -3.67 -13.62 -11.48
N LEU A 248 -2.43 -13.16 -11.26
CA LEU A 248 -1.29 -14.00 -10.90
C LEU A 248 -1.52 -14.71 -9.56
N LEU A 249 -1.94 -13.99 -8.51
CA LEU A 249 -2.24 -14.61 -7.20
C LEU A 249 -3.33 -15.68 -7.31
N LYS A 250 -4.39 -15.41 -8.08
CA LYS A 250 -5.45 -16.40 -8.31
C LYS A 250 -4.91 -17.66 -8.97
N LYS A 251 -3.99 -17.53 -9.93
CA LYS A 251 -3.36 -18.67 -10.61
C LYS A 251 -2.40 -19.43 -9.72
N LEU A 252 -1.63 -18.74 -8.88
CA LEU A 252 -0.79 -19.38 -7.87
C LEU A 252 -1.64 -20.19 -6.87
N MET A 253 -2.80 -19.67 -6.48
CA MET A 253 -3.74 -20.39 -5.60
C MET A 253 -4.36 -21.60 -6.31
N ASP A 254 -4.79 -21.45 -7.58
CA ASP A 254 -5.34 -22.55 -8.37
C ASP A 254 -4.31 -23.68 -8.63
N ASP A 255 -3.02 -23.36 -8.64
CA ASP A 255 -1.89 -24.29 -8.78
C ASP A 255 -1.33 -24.80 -7.44
N ASP A 256 -2.06 -24.58 -6.33
CA ASP A 256 -1.70 -24.97 -4.96
C ASP A 256 -0.32 -24.44 -4.50
N LYS A 257 0.14 -23.30 -5.05
CA LYS A 257 1.41 -22.65 -4.66
C LYS A 257 1.27 -21.80 -3.41
N ILE A 258 0.05 -21.29 -3.17
CA ILE A 258 -0.37 -20.58 -1.97
C ILE A 258 -1.74 -21.11 -1.54
N SER A 259 -2.07 -20.99 -0.26
CA SER A 259 -3.23 -21.66 0.33
C SER A 259 -4.50 -20.81 0.32
N ASP A 260 -4.38 -19.49 0.50
CA ASP A 260 -5.54 -18.60 0.55
C ASP A 260 -5.21 -17.19 0.04
N VAL A 261 -6.18 -16.53 -0.57
CA VAL A 261 -6.13 -15.14 -1.02
C VAL A 261 -7.48 -14.48 -0.72
N SER A 262 -7.47 -13.45 0.14
CA SER A 262 -8.65 -12.66 0.47
C SER A 262 -8.64 -11.34 -0.29
N VAL A 263 -9.71 -11.06 -1.02
CA VAL A 263 -9.88 -9.82 -1.79
C VAL A 263 -11.23 -9.17 -1.44
N SER A 264 -11.24 -7.85 -1.28
CA SER A 264 -12.47 -7.08 -1.11
C SER A 264 -12.73 -6.12 -2.27
N ASP A 265 -14.00 -5.85 -2.53
CA ASP A 265 -14.46 -4.90 -3.54
C ASP A 265 -14.87 -3.54 -2.96
N LYS A 266 -14.48 -3.29 -1.70
CA LYS A 266 -14.79 -2.05 -0.97
C LYS A 266 -14.27 -0.80 -1.70
N SER A 267 -13.14 -0.93 -2.43
CA SER A 267 -12.51 0.16 -3.19
C SER A 267 -13.03 0.29 -4.63
N MET A 268 -13.89 -0.63 -5.08
CA MET A 268 -14.29 -0.73 -6.49
C MET A 268 -15.22 0.42 -6.92
N ARG A 269 -16.15 0.86 -6.05
CA ARG A 269 -17.15 1.89 -6.38
C ARG A 269 -16.57 3.29 -6.64
N LYS A 270 -15.43 3.61 -6.03
CA LYS A 270 -14.81 4.94 -6.11
C LYS A 270 -13.48 4.93 -6.85
N GLY A 271 -12.70 3.88 -6.65
CA GLY A 271 -11.34 3.78 -7.17
C GLY A 271 -11.18 2.81 -8.32
N GLY A 272 -12.19 2.01 -8.70
CA GLY A 272 -12.05 1.07 -9.81
C GLY A 272 -11.10 -0.11 -9.53
N ILE A 273 -10.74 -0.33 -8.26
CA ILE A 273 -9.76 -1.35 -7.87
C ILE A 273 -10.31 -2.34 -6.85
N LEU A 274 -9.78 -3.56 -6.91
CA LEU A 274 -9.95 -4.61 -5.91
C LEU A 274 -8.81 -4.54 -4.87
N PHE A 275 -9.14 -4.76 -3.59
CA PHE A 275 -8.17 -4.66 -2.50
C PHE A 275 -7.72 -6.04 -2.02
N LEU A 276 -6.41 -6.30 -2.04
CA LEU A 276 -5.80 -7.48 -1.45
C LEU A 276 -5.78 -7.38 0.09
N GLU A 277 -6.74 -8.04 0.74
CA GLU A 277 -6.88 -8.04 2.20
C GLU A 277 -5.93 -9.04 2.88
N GLY A 278 -5.55 -10.12 2.21
CA GLY A 278 -4.64 -11.10 2.80
C GLY A 278 -4.19 -12.21 1.86
N ILE A 279 -3.08 -12.85 2.22
CA ILE A 279 -2.56 -14.09 1.62
C ILE A 279 -2.17 -15.02 2.76
N ASN A 280 -2.66 -16.26 2.74
CA ASN A 280 -2.52 -17.22 3.84
C ASN A 280 -2.91 -16.57 5.19
N ASP A 281 -2.09 -16.72 6.23
CA ASP A 281 -2.36 -16.20 7.58
C ASP A 281 -2.07 -14.69 7.74
N TYR A 282 -1.59 -14.02 6.68
CA TYR A 282 -1.18 -12.62 6.70
C TYR A 282 -2.28 -11.72 6.15
N HIS A 283 -3.06 -11.16 7.07
CA HIS A 283 -4.18 -10.27 6.78
C HIS A 283 -3.89 -8.83 7.21
N PHE A 284 -4.47 -7.88 6.48
CA PHE A 284 -4.44 -6.46 6.82
C PHE A 284 -4.76 -6.22 8.31
N SER A 285 -3.87 -5.54 9.02
CA SER A 285 -3.97 -5.29 10.46
C SER A 285 -4.03 -3.79 10.82
N GLY A 286 -4.06 -2.93 9.80
CA GLY A 286 -4.05 -1.48 9.94
C GLY A 286 -2.68 -0.87 9.66
N ASP A 287 -1.68 -1.23 10.47
CA ASP A 287 -0.29 -0.80 10.29
C ASP A 287 0.47 -1.64 9.24
N LYS A 288 0.03 -2.89 9.01
CA LYS A 288 0.57 -3.75 7.95
C LYS A 288 -0.46 -4.09 6.89
N THR A 289 0.00 -4.08 5.65
CA THR A 289 -0.78 -4.42 4.46
C THR A 289 0.10 -5.14 3.45
N TRP A 290 -0.54 -5.75 2.45
CA TRP A 290 0.15 -6.17 1.25
C TRP A 290 0.47 -4.97 0.36
N PHE A 291 1.72 -4.86 -0.08
CA PHE A 291 2.17 -3.93 -1.12
C PHE A 291 2.95 -4.69 -2.19
N VAL A 292 2.89 -4.20 -3.43
CA VAL A 292 3.38 -4.93 -4.61
C VAL A 292 4.47 -4.14 -5.31
N LEU A 293 5.60 -4.78 -5.58
CA LEU A 293 6.67 -4.25 -6.40
C LEU A 293 6.72 -5.03 -7.71
N VAL A 294 6.85 -4.33 -8.84
CA VAL A 294 7.17 -4.93 -10.14
C VAL A 294 8.51 -4.37 -10.60
N ASN A 295 9.50 -5.23 -10.79
CA ASN A 295 10.90 -4.84 -11.11
C ASN A 295 11.45 -3.81 -10.12
N ASN A 296 11.22 -4.03 -8.82
CA ASN A 296 11.55 -3.12 -7.72
C ASN A 296 10.82 -1.76 -7.71
N ILE A 297 9.79 -1.59 -8.54
CA ILE A 297 8.94 -0.38 -8.55
C ILE A 297 7.65 -0.68 -7.80
N LEU A 298 7.41 0.06 -6.71
CA LEU A 298 6.16 -0.01 -5.96
C LEU A 298 4.99 0.40 -6.85
N LEU A 299 4.01 -0.49 -7.01
CA LEU A 299 2.72 -0.16 -7.62
C LEU A 299 1.95 0.75 -6.68
N LYS A 300 1.52 1.90 -7.19
CA LYS A 300 0.71 2.87 -6.44
C LYS A 300 -0.76 2.70 -6.85
N ASP A 301 -1.25 1.48 -6.74
CA ASP A 301 -2.60 1.02 -7.11
C ASP A 301 -3.73 1.96 -6.66
N TYR A 302 -3.62 2.57 -5.49
CA TYR A 302 -4.60 3.54 -5.01
C TYR A 302 -4.42 4.97 -5.54
N LEU A 303 -3.19 5.38 -5.88
CA LEU A 303 -2.91 6.73 -6.42
C LEU A 303 -3.16 6.78 -7.93
N TYR A 304 -2.86 5.69 -8.62
CA TYR A 304 -3.02 5.54 -10.06
C TYR A 304 -3.83 4.26 -10.39
N PRO A 305 -5.10 4.18 -9.96
CA PRO A 305 -5.91 2.97 -10.11
C PRO A 305 -6.08 2.48 -11.54
N ASP A 306 -6.11 3.41 -12.50
CA ASP A 306 -6.27 3.07 -13.92
C ASP A 306 -4.99 2.52 -14.57
N THR A 307 -3.83 2.57 -13.88
CA THR A 307 -2.55 2.06 -14.41
C THR A 307 -1.88 1.06 -13.49
N ASP A 308 -1.92 1.30 -12.18
CA ASP A 308 -1.20 0.56 -11.14
C ASP A 308 -2.13 -0.35 -10.33
N GLY A 309 -3.45 -0.25 -10.53
CA GLY A 309 -4.44 -1.08 -9.84
C GLY A 309 -4.07 -2.56 -9.91
N LEU A 310 -4.15 -3.31 -8.81
CA LEU A 310 -3.70 -4.72 -8.82
C LEU A 310 -4.56 -5.64 -9.71
N ASN A 311 -5.76 -5.18 -10.09
CA ASN A 311 -6.65 -5.77 -11.09
C ASN A 311 -6.55 -5.11 -12.49
N VAL A 312 -5.59 -4.21 -12.70
CA VAL A 312 -5.46 -3.39 -13.92
C VAL A 312 -4.04 -3.41 -14.49
N TYR A 313 -3.01 -3.37 -13.64
CA TYR A 313 -1.61 -3.34 -14.04
C TYR A 313 -1.25 -4.60 -14.84
N GLY A 314 -0.87 -4.44 -16.10
CA GLY A 314 -0.52 -5.56 -16.99
C GLY A 314 0.94 -5.99 -16.81
N LEU A 315 1.13 -7.18 -16.25
CA LEU A 315 2.41 -7.87 -16.13
C LEU A 315 2.90 -8.38 -17.50
N LYS A 316 4.21 -8.56 -17.62
CA LYS A 316 4.86 -9.01 -18.85
C LYS A 316 5.89 -10.09 -18.55
N THR A 317 6.13 -10.95 -19.54
CA THR A 317 7.27 -11.88 -19.51
C THR A 317 8.56 -11.11 -19.22
N GLY A 318 9.33 -11.61 -18.26
CA GLY A 318 10.55 -11.01 -17.75
C GLY A 318 10.38 -10.15 -16.49
N ASP A 319 9.15 -9.83 -16.09
CA ASP A 319 8.91 -9.09 -14.85
C ASP A 319 9.26 -9.92 -13.60
N GLU A 320 9.86 -9.27 -12.61
CA GLU A 320 9.90 -9.77 -11.24
C GLU A 320 8.79 -9.09 -10.43
N VAL A 321 7.87 -9.88 -9.89
CA VAL A 321 6.74 -9.42 -9.09
C VAL A 321 6.94 -9.85 -7.65
N GLY A 322 7.02 -8.87 -6.75
CA GLY A 322 7.11 -9.09 -5.32
C GLY A 322 5.85 -8.64 -4.59
N PHE A 323 5.24 -9.53 -3.82
CA PHE A 323 4.18 -9.18 -2.85
C PHE A 323 4.79 -9.20 -1.46
N TYR A 324 4.59 -8.15 -0.68
CA TYR A 324 5.20 -8.01 0.65
C TYR A 324 4.16 -7.61 1.67
N PHE A 325 4.12 -8.32 2.80
CA PHE A 325 3.26 -7.99 3.92
C PHE A 325 4.05 -7.26 5.01
N GLY A 326 3.74 -6.00 5.23
CA GLY A 326 4.45 -5.17 6.22
C GLY A 326 3.96 -3.73 6.22
N GLU A 327 4.76 -2.86 6.84
CA GLU A 327 4.54 -1.40 6.82
C GLU A 327 5.03 -0.84 5.47
N PRO A 328 4.17 -0.28 4.58
CA PRO A 328 4.60 0.17 3.24
C PRO A 328 5.63 1.31 3.24
N ALA A 329 5.80 1.98 4.37
CA ALA A 329 6.85 2.97 4.59
C ALA A 329 8.24 2.40 4.77
N ARG A 330 8.33 1.14 5.20
CA ARG A 330 9.60 0.48 5.43
C ARG A 330 10.08 -0.20 4.15
N PRO A 331 11.39 -0.34 3.97
CA PRO A 331 11.93 -1.13 2.88
C PRO A 331 11.33 -2.54 2.85
N ALA A 332 11.18 -3.12 1.66
CA ALA A 332 10.56 -4.44 1.49
C ALA A 332 11.30 -5.58 2.24
N GLU A 333 12.57 -5.37 2.58
CA GLU A 333 13.36 -6.28 3.42
C GLU A 333 12.90 -6.34 4.88
N ASP A 334 12.17 -5.34 5.36
CA ASP A 334 11.57 -5.30 6.70
C ASP A 334 10.18 -5.96 6.75
N ALA A 335 9.63 -6.39 5.61
CA ALA A 335 8.31 -7.02 5.58
C ALA A 335 8.33 -8.38 6.29
N GLU A 336 7.22 -8.75 6.92
CA GLU A 336 7.11 -9.99 7.70
C GLU A 336 6.93 -11.21 6.82
N ALA A 337 6.29 -11.05 5.66
CA ALA A 337 6.13 -12.11 4.68
C ALA A 337 6.28 -11.60 3.26
N LYS A 338 6.66 -12.49 2.33
CA LYS A 338 6.73 -12.17 0.91
C LYS A 338 6.44 -13.33 -0.04
N LEU A 339 6.05 -12.96 -1.25
CA LEU A 339 6.13 -13.81 -2.44
C LEU A 339 7.01 -13.12 -3.47
N ILE A 340 7.91 -13.86 -4.13
CA ILE A 340 8.76 -13.33 -5.21
C ILE A 340 8.58 -14.21 -6.45
N ILE A 341 8.08 -13.64 -7.54
CA ILE A 341 7.73 -14.37 -8.74
C ILE A 341 8.44 -13.79 -9.95
N THR A 342 9.17 -14.60 -10.69
CA THR A 342 9.67 -14.23 -12.02
C THR A 342 8.69 -14.69 -13.08
N ILE A 343 8.26 -13.79 -13.97
CA ILE A 343 7.32 -14.10 -15.04
C ILE A 343 8.09 -14.61 -16.26
N GLU A 344 7.72 -15.79 -16.76
CA GLU A 344 8.35 -16.44 -17.94
C GLU A 344 7.42 -16.52 -19.16
#